data_AF-A0A821I9T3-F1
#
_entry.id   AF-A0A821I9T3-F1
#
_cell.length_a   1.000
_cell.length_b   1.000
_cell.length_c   1.000
_cell.angle_alpha   90.00
_cell.angle_beta   90.00
_cell.angle_gamma   90.00
#
_symmetry.space_group_name_H-M   'P 1'
#
loop_
_entity.id
_entity.type
_entity.pdbx_description
1 polymer ?
#
loop_
_entity_poly.entity_id
_entity_poly.type
_entity_poly.pdbx_seq_one_letter_code
_entity_poly.pdbx_strand_id
1 'polypeptide(L)'
;NVGRFDCSSSTDTCTNLYIFKKPAFILFKQGGHYEFYYGRHTSNDIAGFVRDNAFSPLRALTPSDFPSVTTDSKPFIIDFFSPFCPPCMHLLPEFRKASKRLTDKVSFGTVDCTIHQPLCQQSGINSYPTTILYNQSVQHNFHGQHQEQAIINFIDDILHPTVITLDSDLYTKLVENKNSNDMWLIDFFMPWCFPCQQLSGEWRTLSKLLKGIAHVAQVDCTVQSQLCQKQGVYSYPTIRLYPPNVDGHTFM
;
A
#
# COMPACT_ATOMS: atom_id res chain seq x y z
N ASN A 1 -1.01 -11.35 -31.01
CA ASN A 1 -1.49 -10.57 -32.17
C ASN A 1 -1.15 -9.10 -31.99
N VAL A 2 -0.68 -8.44 -33.04
CA VAL A 2 -0.45 -6.99 -33.06
C VAL A 2 -1.41 -6.40 -34.09
N GLY A 3 -2.10 -5.31 -33.74
CA GLY A 3 -3.07 -4.66 -34.61
C GLY A 3 -3.02 -3.15 -34.48
N ARG A 4 -3.58 -2.46 -35.46
CA ARG A 4 -3.79 -1.01 -35.44
C ARG A 4 -5.29 -0.74 -35.47
N PHE A 5 -5.71 0.23 -34.69
CA PHE A 5 -7.09 0.70 -34.68
C PHE A 5 -7.12 2.20 -35.00
N ASP A 6 -8.02 2.60 -35.91
CA ASP A 6 -8.22 4.00 -36.25
C ASP A 6 -9.42 4.55 -35.47
N CYS A 7 -9.14 5.39 -34.47
CA CYS A 7 -10.18 6.01 -33.66
C CYS A 7 -11.11 6.94 -34.45
N SER A 8 -10.76 7.35 -35.67
CA SER A 8 -11.68 8.12 -36.53
C SER A 8 -12.79 7.26 -37.14
N SER A 9 -12.57 5.95 -37.24
CA SER A 9 -13.56 4.99 -37.75
C SER A 9 -14.64 4.63 -36.72
N SER A 10 -14.32 4.74 -35.43
CA SER A 10 -15.25 4.54 -34.32
C SER A 10 -14.75 5.28 -33.08
N THR A 11 -15.28 6.49 -32.87
CA THR A 11 -14.90 7.34 -31.74
C THR A 11 -15.26 6.69 -30.41
N ASP A 12 -16.43 6.05 -30.31
CA ASP A 12 -16.93 5.45 -29.07
C ASP A 12 -16.00 4.36 -28.53
N THR A 13 -15.41 3.54 -29.42
CA THR A 13 -14.46 2.51 -29.01
C THR A 13 -13.25 3.10 -28.27
N CYS A 14 -12.69 4.20 -28.79
CA CYS A 14 -11.55 4.85 -28.16
C CYS A 14 -11.95 5.67 -26.92
N THR A 15 -13.13 6.31 -26.93
CA THR A 15 -13.66 7.05 -25.78
C THR A 15 -13.96 6.13 -24.60
N ASN A 16 -14.53 4.95 -24.84
CA ASN A 16 -14.81 3.95 -23.80
C ASN A 16 -13.54 3.37 -23.16
N LEU A 17 -12.42 3.41 -23.89
CA LEU A 17 -11.09 3.06 -23.38
C LEU A 17 -10.31 4.28 -22.86
N TYR A 18 -10.94 5.45 -22.80
CA TYR A 18 -10.34 6.71 -22.35
C TYR A 18 -9.10 7.16 -23.15
N ILE A 19 -9.07 6.88 -24.45
CA ILE A 19 -7.96 7.22 -25.34
C ILE A 19 -8.14 8.64 -25.91
N PHE A 20 -7.66 9.64 -25.17
CA PHE A 20 -7.73 11.04 -25.60
C PHE A 20 -6.45 11.54 -26.29
N LYS A 21 -5.30 10.93 -25.96
CA LYS A 21 -4.01 11.23 -26.59
C LYS A 21 -3.62 10.12 -27.57
N LYS A 22 -3.21 10.50 -28.78
CA LYS A 22 -2.89 9.58 -29.88
C LYS A 22 -1.46 9.87 -30.40
N PRO A 23 -0.70 8.85 -30.84
CA PRO A 23 -1.03 7.42 -30.76
C PRO A 23 -0.96 6.89 -29.32
N ALA A 24 -1.76 5.88 -29.01
CA ALA A 24 -1.71 5.13 -27.75
C ALA A 24 -1.44 3.66 -28.05
N PHE A 25 -0.60 3.03 -27.24
CA PHE A 25 -0.26 1.61 -27.33
C PHE A 25 -0.86 0.90 -26.13
N ILE A 26 -1.68 -0.12 -26.40
CA ILE A 26 -2.42 -0.85 -25.37
C ILE A 26 -2.07 -2.33 -25.50
N LEU A 27 -1.71 -2.93 -24.38
CA LEU A 27 -1.60 -4.37 -24.23
C LEU A 27 -2.91 -4.90 -23.66
N PHE A 28 -3.72 -5.54 -24.50
CA PHE A 28 -4.87 -6.32 -24.05
C PHE A 28 -4.40 -7.69 -23.56
N LYS A 29 -4.93 -8.11 -22.41
CA LYS A 29 -4.58 -9.34 -21.71
C LYS A 29 -5.77 -10.29 -21.66
N GLN A 30 -5.51 -11.51 -21.18
CA GLN A 30 -6.59 -12.45 -20.89
C GLN A 30 -7.53 -11.89 -19.81
N GLY A 31 -8.81 -12.26 -19.87
CA GLY A 31 -9.83 -11.78 -18.94
C GLY A 31 -10.32 -10.35 -19.20
N GLY A 32 -9.97 -9.74 -20.34
CA GLY A 32 -10.42 -8.40 -20.70
C GLY A 32 -9.63 -7.26 -20.04
N HIS A 33 -8.62 -7.58 -19.24
CA HIS A 33 -7.72 -6.59 -18.65
C HIS A 33 -6.81 -5.96 -19.70
N TYR A 34 -6.32 -4.76 -19.42
CA TYR A 34 -5.37 -4.09 -20.29
C TYR A 34 -4.40 -3.19 -19.52
N GLU A 35 -3.32 -2.81 -20.18
CA GLU A 35 -2.38 -1.79 -19.71
C GLU A 35 -1.99 -0.86 -20.86
N PHE A 36 -1.81 0.42 -20.54
CA PHE A 36 -1.20 1.38 -21.46
C PHE A 36 0.32 1.29 -21.43
N TYR A 37 0.94 1.43 -22.60
CA TYR A 37 2.38 1.56 -22.74
C TYR A 37 2.78 3.04 -22.83
N TYR A 38 3.65 3.47 -21.90
CA TYR A 38 4.10 4.86 -21.76
C TYR A 38 5.58 5.07 -22.12
N GLY A 39 6.25 4.02 -22.63
CA GLY A 39 7.68 4.07 -22.95
C GLY A 39 7.99 4.59 -24.35
N ARG A 40 9.23 4.40 -24.79
CA ARG A 40 9.67 4.83 -26.14
C ARG A 40 9.00 3.99 -27.23
N HIS A 41 8.59 4.65 -28.30
CA HIS A 41 7.90 3.97 -29.42
C HIS A 41 8.88 3.26 -30.37
N THR A 42 9.74 2.39 -29.84
CA THR A 42 10.61 1.51 -30.63
C THR A 42 10.06 0.08 -30.64
N SER A 43 10.35 -0.67 -31.70
CA SER A 43 9.95 -2.09 -31.80
C SER A 43 10.49 -2.92 -30.64
N ASN A 44 11.75 -2.70 -30.25
CA ASN A 44 12.39 -3.43 -29.16
C ASN A 44 11.75 -3.13 -27.80
N ASP A 45 11.50 -1.86 -27.50
CA ASP A 45 10.93 -1.47 -26.20
C ASP A 45 9.47 -1.97 -26.08
N ILE A 46 8.67 -1.86 -27.15
CA ILE A 46 7.29 -2.37 -27.17
C ILE A 46 7.27 -3.91 -27.09
N ALA A 47 8.11 -4.60 -27.86
CA ALA A 47 8.19 -6.06 -27.81
C ALA A 47 8.69 -6.58 -26.46
N GLY A 48 9.59 -5.86 -25.79
CA GLY A 48 9.99 -6.14 -24.41
C GLY A 48 8.81 -6.01 -23.46
N PHE A 49 8.12 -4.87 -23.50
CA PHE A 49 6.94 -4.63 -22.67
C PHE A 49 5.86 -5.72 -22.82
N VAL A 50 5.55 -6.11 -24.06
CA VAL A 50 4.54 -7.15 -24.32
C VAL A 50 5.00 -8.50 -23.77
N ARG A 51 6.24 -8.93 -24.06
CA ARG A 51 6.78 -10.21 -23.58
C ARG A 51 6.75 -10.30 -22.06
N ASP A 52 7.12 -9.21 -21.39
CA ASP A 52 7.22 -9.20 -19.94
C ASP A 52 5.85 -9.15 -19.27
N ASN A 53 4.82 -8.54 -19.89
CA ASN A 53 3.59 -8.18 -19.18
C ASN A 53 2.30 -8.79 -19.72
N ALA A 54 2.35 -9.55 -20.82
CA ALA A 54 1.16 -10.22 -21.38
C ALA A 54 0.44 -11.12 -20.36
N PHE A 55 1.18 -11.71 -19.42
CA PHE A 55 0.66 -12.60 -18.36
C PHE A 55 0.72 -11.98 -16.96
N SER A 56 1.05 -10.70 -16.85
CA SER A 56 1.03 -9.99 -15.56
C SER A 56 -0.42 -9.78 -15.10
N PRO A 57 -0.77 -9.99 -13.81
CA PRO A 57 -2.11 -9.76 -13.31
C PRO A 57 -2.45 -8.27 -13.11
N LEU A 58 -1.47 -7.36 -13.26
CA LEU A 58 -1.71 -5.92 -13.17
C LEU A 58 -2.73 -5.45 -14.21
N ARG A 59 -3.68 -4.60 -13.83
CA ARG A 59 -4.69 -4.03 -14.74
C ARG A 59 -4.85 -2.53 -14.57
N ALA A 60 -5.10 -1.82 -15.66
CA ALA A 60 -5.62 -0.46 -15.58
C ALA A 60 -7.05 -0.50 -15.02
N LEU A 61 -7.36 0.41 -14.10
CA LEU A 61 -8.66 0.55 -13.46
C LEU A 61 -9.33 1.86 -13.91
N THR A 62 -10.64 1.78 -13.96
CA THR A 62 -11.57 2.85 -14.33
C THR A 62 -12.58 3.07 -13.20
N PRO A 63 -13.38 4.16 -13.21
CA PRO A 63 -14.39 4.38 -12.19
C PRO A 63 -15.41 3.23 -12.03
N SER A 64 -15.70 2.48 -13.10
CA SER A 64 -16.62 1.33 -13.02
C SER A 64 -16.05 0.14 -12.25
N ASP A 65 -14.73 0.05 -12.06
CA ASP A 65 -14.11 -1.06 -11.33
C ASP A 65 -14.21 -0.86 -9.80
N PHE A 66 -14.23 0.39 -9.33
CA PHE A 66 -14.06 0.74 -7.91
C PHE A 66 -15.11 0.17 -6.94
N PRO A 67 -16.40 0.02 -7.30
CA PRO A 67 -17.36 -0.66 -6.43
C PRO A 67 -16.94 -2.09 -6.06
N SER A 68 -16.27 -2.79 -6.96
CA SER A 68 -15.80 -4.17 -6.75
C SER A 68 -14.43 -4.24 -6.05
N VAL A 69 -13.58 -3.23 -6.25
CA VAL A 69 -12.22 -3.19 -5.71
C VAL A 69 -12.19 -3.00 -4.19
N THR A 70 -13.19 -2.29 -3.63
CA THR A 70 -13.24 -1.96 -2.19
C THR A 70 -14.07 -2.95 -1.36
N THR A 71 -14.85 -3.82 -2.00
CA THR A 71 -15.81 -4.71 -1.33
C THR A 71 -15.43 -6.19 -1.42
N ASP A 72 -14.46 -6.55 -2.28
CA ASP A 72 -14.01 -7.93 -2.41
C ASP A 72 -13.25 -8.41 -1.16
N SER A 73 -13.42 -9.70 -0.86
CA SER A 73 -12.72 -10.42 0.20
C SER A 73 -11.21 -10.51 -0.03
N LYS A 74 -10.78 -10.49 -1.30
CA LYS A 74 -9.37 -10.52 -1.66
C LYS A 74 -8.77 -9.11 -1.58
N PRO A 75 -7.67 -8.90 -0.83
CA PRO A 75 -7.03 -7.60 -0.74
C PRO A 75 -6.63 -7.06 -2.12
N PHE A 76 -6.70 -5.74 -2.27
CA PHE A 76 -6.45 -5.07 -3.54
C PHE A 76 -5.50 -3.88 -3.35
N ILE A 77 -4.35 -3.89 -4.03
CA ILE A 77 -3.42 -2.76 -4.04
C ILE A 77 -3.55 -1.96 -5.34
N ILE A 78 -3.70 -0.65 -5.19
CA ILE A 78 -3.90 0.29 -6.29
C ILE A 78 -2.79 1.32 -6.27
N ASP A 79 -2.15 1.54 -7.42
CA ASP A 79 -1.24 2.66 -7.64
C ASP A 79 -1.97 3.79 -8.39
N PHE A 80 -2.15 4.93 -7.73
CA PHE A 80 -2.70 6.15 -8.31
C PHE A 80 -1.54 7.00 -8.84
N PHE A 81 -1.49 7.18 -10.15
CA PHE A 81 -0.31 7.71 -10.80
C PHE A 81 -0.63 8.70 -11.93
N SER A 82 0.43 9.32 -12.46
CA SER A 82 0.39 10.10 -13.69
C SER A 82 1.52 9.63 -14.62
N PRO A 83 1.28 9.50 -15.94
CA PRO A 83 2.31 9.12 -16.90
C PRO A 83 3.40 10.19 -17.09
N PHE A 84 3.18 11.41 -16.58
CA PHE A 84 4.15 12.52 -16.63
C PHE A 84 4.96 12.68 -15.34
N CYS A 85 4.83 11.73 -14.40
CA CYS A 85 5.51 11.73 -13.10
C CYS A 85 6.69 10.74 -13.15
N PRO A 86 7.96 11.21 -13.16
CA PRO A 86 9.11 10.30 -13.22
C PRO A 86 9.16 9.26 -12.08
N PRO A 87 8.88 9.60 -10.80
CA PRO A 87 8.82 8.60 -9.74
C PRO A 87 7.76 7.51 -9.98
N CYS A 88 6.64 7.86 -10.59
CA CYS A 88 5.58 6.93 -10.97
C CYS A 88 6.05 5.96 -12.04
N MET A 89 6.73 6.49 -13.06
CA MET A 89 7.28 5.67 -14.14
C MET A 89 8.42 4.75 -13.66
N HIS A 90 9.11 5.10 -12.57
CA HIS A 90 10.05 4.20 -11.89
C HIS A 90 9.34 3.12 -11.05
N LEU A 91 8.22 3.45 -10.40
CA LEU A 91 7.45 2.50 -9.58
C LEU A 91 6.74 1.44 -10.43
N LEU A 92 6.14 1.85 -11.56
CA LEU A 92 5.32 0.97 -12.40
C LEU A 92 5.97 -0.38 -12.79
N PRO A 93 7.23 -0.46 -13.25
CA PRO A 93 7.88 -1.75 -13.52
C PRO A 93 8.06 -2.61 -12.25
N GLU A 94 8.37 -2.00 -11.11
CA GLU A 94 8.52 -2.69 -9.82
C GLU A 94 7.17 -3.22 -9.31
N PHE A 95 6.11 -2.42 -9.48
CA PHE A 95 4.74 -2.80 -9.16
C PHE A 95 4.26 -3.98 -10.01
N ARG A 96 4.62 -4.03 -11.29
CA ARG A 96 4.38 -5.21 -12.16
C ARG A 96 5.08 -6.46 -11.66
N LYS A 97 6.36 -6.37 -11.26
CA LYS A 97 7.10 -7.52 -10.73
C LYS A 97 6.43 -8.06 -9.46
N ALA A 98 6.10 -7.17 -8.52
CA ALA A 98 5.38 -7.53 -7.29
C ALA A 98 4.03 -8.20 -7.60
N SER A 99 3.28 -7.68 -8.59
CA SER A 99 1.98 -8.25 -8.98
C SER A 99 2.09 -9.71 -9.41
N LYS A 100 3.12 -10.07 -10.17
CA LYS A 100 3.35 -11.46 -10.62
C LYS A 100 3.65 -12.39 -9.45
N ARG A 101 4.39 -11.91 -8.45
CA ARG A 101 4.74 -12.69 -7.25
C ARG A 101 3.59 -12.89 -6.28
N LEU A 102 2.61 -12.00 -6.30
CA LEU A 102 1.51 -11.96 -5.32
C LEU A 102 0.14 -12.25 -5.94
N THR A 103 0.11 -12.79 -7.17
CA THR A 103 -1.10 -13.07 -7.96
C THR A 103 -2.21 -13.74 -7.15
N ASP A 104 -1.90 -14.75 -6.32
CA ASP A 104 -2.90 -15.49 -5.57
C ASP A 104 -3.33 -14.78 -4.27
N LYS A 105 -2.51 -13.86 -3.76
CA LYS A 105 -2.69 -13.20 -2.46
C LYS A 105 -3.41 -11.86 -2.58
N VAL A 106 -3.04 -11.05 -3.58
CA VAL A 106 -3.49 -9.66 -3.72
C VAL A 106 -3.76 -9.33 -5.18
N SER A 107 -4.83 -8.58 -5.43
CA SER A 107 -5.15 -8.02 -6.74
C SER A 107 -4.40 -6.70 -6.94
N PHE A 108 -3.90 -6.45 -8.15
CA PHE A 108 -3.11 -5.25 -8.45
C PHE A 108 -3.80 -4.40 -9.52
N GLY A 109 -3.79 -3.08 -9.34
CA GLY A 109 -4.34 -2.17 -10.34
C GLY A 109 -3.64 -0.81 -10.35
N THR A 110 -3.79 -0.10 -11.47
CA THR A 110 -3.31 1.27 -11.61
C THR A 110 -4.44 2.19 -12.03
N VAL A 111 -4.48 3.41 -11.49
CA VAL A 111 -5.39 4.46 -11.93
C VAL A 111 -4.58 5.62 -12.49
N ASP A 112 -4.82 5.95 -13.76
CA ASP A 112 -4.26 7.16 -14.37
C ASP A 112 -5.10 8.37 -13.96
N CYS A 113 -4.58 9.17 -13.03
CA CYS A 113 -5.27 10.34 -12.50
C CYS A 113 -5.31 11.53 -13.48
N THR A 114 -4.56 11.47 -14.60
CA THR A 114 -4.72 12.45 -15.68
C THR A 114 -5.96 12.20 -16.52
N ILE A 115 -6.50 10.98 -16.44
CA ILE A 115 -7.73 10.55 -17.10
C ILE A 115 -8.90 10.57 -16.11
N HIS A 116 -8.71 9.98 -14.92
CA HIS A 116 -9.75 9.77 -13.92
C HIS A 116 -9.64 10.74 -12.74
N GLN A 117 -9.50 12.04 -13.04
CA GLN A 117 -9.31 13.07 -12.02
C GLN A 117 -10.40 13.05 -10.92
N PRO A 118 -11.71 12.93 -11.22
CA PRO A 118 -12.74 12.90 -10.17
C PRO A 118 -12.59 11.72 -9.21
N LEU A 119 -12.20 10.55 -9.72
CA LEU A 119 -11.98 9.34 -8.93
C LEU A 119 -10.78 9.52 -7.99
N CYS A 120 -9.69 10.09 -8.47
CA CYS A 120 -8.51 10.35 -7.65
C CYS A 120 -8.79 11.40 -6.57
N GLN A 121 -9.55 12.44 -6.89
CA GLN A 121 -9.99 13.44 -5.90
C GLN A 121 -10.89 12.82 -4.83
N GLN A 122 -11.88 12.01 -5.22
CA GLN A 122 -12.76 11.30 -4.27
C GLN A 122 -11.99 10.31 -3.40
N SER A 123 -10.91 9.74 -3.93
CA SER A 123 -10.01 8.84 -3.19
C SER A 123 -8.96 9.58 -2.34
N GLY A 124 -9.01 10.92 -2.28
CA GLY A 124 -8.10 11.73 -1.46
C GLY A 124 -6.65 11.77 -1.96
N ILE A 125 -6.42 11.53 -3.25
CA ILE A 125 -5.07 11.48 -3.83
C ILE A 125 -4.57 12.91 -4.09
N ASN A 126 -3.52 13.31 -3.35
CA ASN A 126 -2.95 14.66 -3.41
C ASN A 126 -1.56 14.72 -4.05
N SER A 127 -0.92 13.56 -4.27
CA SER A 127 0.41 13.45 -4.85
C SER A 127 0.56 12.13 -5.61
N TYR A 128 1.56 12.07 -6.50
CA TYR A 128 1.83 10.88 -7.30
C TYR A 128 3.30 10.42 -7.15
N PRO A 129 3.55 9.10 -7.12
CA PRO A 129 2.54 8.05 -6.99
C PRO A 129 1.95 8.05 -5.57
N THR A 130 0.71 7.60 -5.45
CA THR A 130 0.13 7.21 -4.15
C THR A 130 -0.37 5.78 -4.29
N THR A 131 0.24 4.85 -3.55
CA THR A 131 -0.12 3.44 -3.59
C THR A 131 -0.86 3.05 -2.31
N ILE A 132 -2.06 2.48 -2.45
CA ILE A 132 -2.96 2.14 -1.34
C ILE A 132 -3.33 0.66 -1.43
N LEU A 133 -3.15 -0.08 -0.34
CA LEU A 133 -3.69 -1.42 -0.16
C LEU A 133 -5.03 -1.34 0.57
N TYR A 134 -6.07 -1.85 -0.07
CA TYR A 134 -7.39 -2.06 0.50
C TYR A 134 -7.48 -3.49 1.02
N ASN A 135 -7.70 -3.66 2.32
CA ASN A 135 -7.88 -4.94 2.96
C ASN A 135 -9.10 -4.87 3.89
N GLN A 136 -10.16 -5.62 3.59
CA GLN A 136 -11.41 -5.60 4.38
C GLN A 136 -11.96 -4.17 4.60
N SER A 137 -12.00 -3.37 3.53
CA SER A 137 -12.39 -1.94 3.56
C SER A 137 -11.45 -1.00 4.32
N VAL A 138 -10.36 -1.50 4.92
CA VAL A 138 -9.32 -0.68 5.56
C VAL A 138 -8.29 -0.28 4.53
N GLN A 139 -7.92 1.00 4.53
CA GLN A 139 -6.89 1.56 3.66
C GLN A 139 -5.53 1.59 4.36
N HIS A 140 -4.51 1.08 3.68
CA HIS A 140 -3.13 1.12 4.13
C HIS A 140 -2.28 1.82 3.07
N ASN A 141 -1.70 2.96 3.41
CA ASN A 141 -0.84 3.72 2.51
C ASN A 141 0.56 3.14 2.48
N PHE A 142 1.11 2.98 1.28
CA PHE A 142 2.49 2.58 1.07
C PHE A 142 3.41 3.81 1.05
N HIS A 143 4.38 3.84 1.96
CA HIS A 143 5.39 4.90 2.07
C HIS A 143 6.83 4.38 1.85
N GLY A 144 6.97 3.17 1.33
CA GLY A 144 8.27 2.52 1.11
C GLY A 144 8.99 2.99 -0.14
N GLN A 145 10.19 2.46 -0.36
CA GLN A 145 10.97 2.69 -1.57
C GLN A 145 10.25 2.13 -2.80
N HIS A 146 10.44 2.76 -3.97
CA HIS A 146 9.85 2.30 -5.24
C HIS A 146 10.60 1.09 -5.80
N GLN A 147 10.55 -0.04 -5.08
CA GLN A 147 11.22 -1.30 -5.37
C GLN A 147 10.26 -2.46 -5.14
N GLU A 148 10.39 -3.52 -5.94
CA GLU A 148 9.57 -4.73 -5.83
C GLU A 148 9.51 -5.28 -4.40
N GLN A 149 10.67 -5.42 -3.76
CA GLN A 149 10.77 -6.03 -2.43
C GLN A 149 10.07 -5.18 -1.35
N ALA A 150 10.11 -3.86 -1.46
CA ALA A 150 9.44 -2.97 -0.51
C ALA A 150 7.92 -3.12 -0.59
N ILE A 151 7.37 -3.27 -1.80
CA ILE A 151 5.93 -3.51 -2.03
C ILE A 151 5.54 -4.88 -1.46
N ILE A 152 6.33 -5.92 -1.71
CA ILE A 152 6.08 -7.27 -1.20
C ILE A 152 6.09 -7.30 0.33
N ASN A 153 7.10 -6.67 0.95
CA ASN A 153 7.23 -6.60 2.40
C ASN A 153 6.05 -5.84 3.01
N PHE A 154 5.67 -4.70 2.42
CA PHE A 154 4.51 -3.94 2.87
C PHE A 154 3.22 -4.76 2.83
N ILE A 155 2.96 -5.47 1.73
CA ILE A 155 1.77 -6.33 1.63
C ILE A 155 1.84 -7.44 2.67
N ASP A 156 2.97 -8.14 2.79
CA ASP A 156 3.14 -9.22 3.76
C ASP A 156 2.90 -8.74 5.20
N ASP A 157 3.40 -7.57 5.56
CA ASP A 157 3.21 -6.98 6.88
C ASP A 157 1.74 -6.69 7.21
N ILE A 158 0.96 -6.23 6.23
CA ILE A 158 -0.46 -5.93 6.43
C ILE A 158 -1.28 -7.22 6.50
N LEU A 159 -0.92 -8.24 5.72
CA LEU A 159 -1.63 -9.52 5.72
C LEU A 159 -1.26 -10.41 6.92
N HIS A 160 -0.06 -10.23 7.47
CA HIS A 160 0.47 -11.00 8.60
C HIS A 160 1.01 -10.05 9.68
N PRO A 161 0.15 -9.25 10.33
CA PRO A 161 0.60 -8.24 11.29
C PRO A 161 1.25 -8.89 12.50
N THR A 162 2.49 -8.47 12.80
CA THR A 162 3.22 -8.88 14.02
C THR A 162 3.18 -7.81 15.10
N VAL A 163 2.87 -6.56 14.73
CA VAL A 163 2.69 -5.44 15.66
C VAL A 163 1.29 -5.50 16.24
N ILE A 164 1.19 -5.51 17.57
CA ILE A 164 -0.10 -5.54 18.28
C ILE A 164 -0.64 -4.11 18.40
N THR A 165 -1.84 -3.84 17.91
CA THR A 165 -2.52 -2.57 18.18
C THR A 165 -3.18 -2.65 19.55
N LEU A 166 -2.81 -1.75 20.46
CA LEU A 166 -3.34 -1.69 21.82
C LEU A 166 -4.39 -0.59 21.93
N ASP A 167 -5.58 -0.96 22.38
CA ASP A 167 -6.53 -0.03 23.01
C ASP A 167 -6.28 0.04 24.53
N SER A 168 -7.06 0.85 25.23
CA SER A 168 -6.93 1.00 26.68
C SER A 168 -7.07 -0.33 27.44
N ASP A 169 -7.99 -1.20 27.03
CA ASP A 169 -8.26 -2.47 27.72
C ASP A 169 -7.13 -3.48 27.49
N LEU A 170 -6.68 -3.63 26.25
CA LEU A 170 -5.54 -4.47 25.89
C LEU A 170 -4.25 -3.96 26.52
N TYR A 171 -4.05 -2.64 26.60
CA TYR A 171 -2.91 -2.05 27.27
C TYR A 171 -2.86 -2.46 28.75
N THR A 172 -3.96 -2.28 29.49
CA THR A 172 -4.02 -2.69 30.90
C THR A 172 -3.82 -4.20 31.05
N LYS A 173 -4.43 -5.01 30.19
CA LYS A 173 -4.33 -6.47 30.27
C LYS A 173 -2.95 -7.01 29.93
N LEU A 174 -2.32 -6.50 28.87
CA LEU A 174 -1.11 -7.08 28.29
C LEU A 174 0.18 -6.38 28.73
N VAL A 175 0.11 -5.11 29.13
CA VAL A 175 1.28 -4.28 29.46
C VAL A 175 1.33 -3.95 30.95
N GLU A 176 0.26 -3.40 31.52
CA GLU A 176 0.23 -3.07 32.96
C GLU A 176 0.23 -4.35 33.82
N ASN A 177 -0.56 -5.35 33.43
CA ASN A 177 -0.68 -6.64 34.11
C ASN A 177 0.13 -7.76 33.43
N LYS A 178 1.23 -7.41 32.74
CA LYS A 178 2.07 -8.37 32.01
C LYS A 178 2.72 -9.42 32.91
N ASN A 179 3.09 -10.58 32.35
CA ASN A 179 3.88 -11.56 33.10
C ASN A 179 5.27 -10.98 33.43
N SER A 180 5.91 -11.49 34.48
CA SER A 180 7.20 -10.96 34.95
C SER A 180 8.29 -10.97 33.89
N ASN A 181 8.26 -11.93 32.98
CA ASN A 181 9.28 -12.10 31.94
C ASN A 181 8.96 -11.34 30.64
N ASP A 182 7.75 -10.79 30.52
CA ASP A 182 7.32 -10.16 29.28
C ASP A 182 7.97 -8.79 29.13
N MET A 183 8.53 -8.54 27.96
CA MET A 183 9.08 -7.26 27.56
C MET A 183 8.24 -6.67 26.43
N TRP A 184 7.89 -5.39 26.54
CA TRP A 184 7.13 -4.68 25.52
C TRP A 184 7.88 -3.48 24.98
N LEU A 185 7.84 -3.31 23.67
CA LEU A 185 8.23 -2.09 23.01
C LEU A 185 6.99 -1.49 22.33
N ILE A 186 6.65 -0.25 22.67
CA ILE A 186 5.38 0.36 22.26
C ILE A 186 5.64 1.69 21.56
N ASP A 187 5.13 1.83 20.34
CA ASP A 187 5.10 3.08 19.58
C ASP A 187 3.76 3.80 19.80
N PHE A 188 3.82 4.97 20.42
CA PHE A 188 2.68 5.87 20.55
C PHE A 188 2.72 6.85 19.38
N PHE A 189 1.71 6.77 18.51
CA PHE A 189 1.73 7.45 17.21
C PHE A 189 0.39 8.14 16.89
N MET A 190 0.39 8.87 15.78
CA MET A 190 -0.84 9.38 15.13
C MET A 190 -0.79 9.03 13.63
N PRO A 191 -1.91 8.65 13.00
CA PRO A 191 -1.92 8.17 11.61
C PRO A 191 -1.53 9.25 10.59
N TRP A 192 -1.76 10.52 10.89
CA TRP A 192 -1.41 11.66 10.04
C TRP A 192 -0.02 12.26 10.33
N CYS A 193 0.71 11.69 11.28
CA CYS A 193 2.08 12.13 11.61
C CYS A 193 3.07 11.54 10.60
N PHE A 194 3.68 12.39 9.78
CA PHE A 194 4.63 11.96 8.75
C PHE A 194 5.84 11.20 9.33
N PRO A 195 6.52 11.65 10.41
CA PRO A 195 7.59 10.86 11.03
C PRO A 195 7.11 9.47 11.50
N CYS A 196 5.87 9.36 11.97
CA CYS A 196 5.28 8.10 12.40
C CYS A 196 5.05 7.15 11.20
N GLN A 197 4.56 7.69 10.08
CA GLN A 197 4.39 6.91 8.85
C GLN A 197 5.72 6.35 8.34
N GLN A 198 6.80 7.14 8.43
CA GLN A 198 8.16 6.69 8.08
C GLN A 198 8.67 5.58 9.01
N LEU A 199 8.42 5.69 10.32
CA LEU A 199 8.80 4.68 11.31
C LEU A 199 8.05 3.35 11.11
N SER A 200 6.79 3.40 10.67
CA SER A 200 5.89 2.25 10.67
C SER A 200 6.45 0.98 9.99
N GLY A 201 7.24 1.14 8.92
CA GLY A 201 7.88 0.01 8.23
C GLY A 201 8.99 -0.62 9.05
N GLU A 202 9.90 0.20 9.59
CA GLU A 202 10.98 -0.27 10.47
C GLU A 202 10.43 -0.88 11.76
N TRP A 203 9.32 -0.35 12.29
CA TRP A 203 8.66 -0.90 13.46
C TRP A 203 8.14 -2.32 13.25
N ARG A 204 7.60 -2.61 12.07
CA ARG A 204 7.18 -3.95 11.66
C ARG A 204 8.36 -4.89 11.47
N THR A 205 9.44 -4.42 10.83
CA THR A 205 10.69 -5.17 10.73
C THR A 205 11.24 -5.52 12.11
N LEU A 206 11.27 -4.56 13.03
CA LEU A 206 11.70 -4.75 14.41
C LEU A 206 10.84 -5.79 15.14
N SER A 207 9.52 -5.72 14.97
CA SER A 207 8.58 -6.72 15.51
C SER A 207 8.88 -8.15 15.04
N LYS A 208 9.20 -8.32 13.75
CA LYS A 208 9.61 -9.63 13.21
C LYS A 208 10.94 -10.10 13.82
N LEU A 209 11.92 -9.21 13.96
CA LEU A 209 13.24 -9.53 14.52
C LEU A 209 13.21 -9.86 16.02
N LEU A 210 12.30 -9.24 16.77
CA LEU A 210 12.13 -9.45 18.21
C LEU A 210 11.16 -10.59 18.55
N LYS A 211 10.68 -11.35 17.57
CA LYS A 211 9.76 -12.46 17.79
C LYS A 211 10.36 -13.48 18.77
N GLY A 212 9.68 -13.68 19.90
CA GLY A 212 10.12 -14.57 20.99
C GLY A 212 11.07 -13.92 22.01
N ILE A 213 11.48 -12.65 21.79
CA ILE A 213 12.32 -11.87 22.70
C ILE A 213 11.48 -10.77 23.36
N ALA A 214 10.70 -10.02 22.58
CA ALA A 214 9.85 -8.95 23.05
C ALA A 214 8.57 -8.85 22.23
N HIS A 215 7.51 -8.39 22.87
CA HIS A 215 6.30 -7.98 22.18
C HIS A 215 6.49 -6.56 21.63
N VAL A 216 6.07 -6.35 20.39
CA VAL A 216 6.12 -5.03 19.76
C VAL A 216 4.70 -4.59 19.46
N ALA A 217 4.35 -3.40 19.91
CA ALA A 217 2.99 -2.89 19.86
C ALA A 217 2.94 -1.42 19.43
N GLN A 218 1.73 -0.94 19.17
CA GLN A 218 1.46 0.45 18.83
C GLN A 218 0.15 0.93 19.48
N VAL A 219 0.07 2.22 19.76
CA VAL A 219 -1.12 2.90 20.29
C VAL A 219 -1.41 4.11 19.42
N ASP A 220 -2.60 4.15 18.81
CA ASP A 220 -3.08 5.32 18.07
C ASP A 220 -3.63 6.36 19.05
N CYS A 221 -2.88 7.44 19.26
CA CYS A 221 -3.23 8.51 20.19
C CYS A 221 -4.33 9.44 19.68
N THR A 222 -4.77 9.32 18.43
CA THR A 222 -5.98 10.02 17.95
C THR A 222 -7.24 9.35 18.47
N VAL A 223 -7.20 8.03 18.70
CA VAL A 223 -8.30 7.25 19.27
C VAL A 223 -8.15 7.10 20.78
N GLN A 224 -6.94 6.78 21.25
CA GLN A 224 -6.63 6.48 22.66
C GLN A 224 -6.01 7.68 23.39
N SER A 225 -6.60 8.87 23.21
CA SER A 225 -6.05 10.13 23.72
C SER A 225 -5.81 10.12 25.24
N GLN A 226 -6.74 9.54 26.01
CA GLN A 226 -6.61 9.42 27.46
C GLN A 226 -5.45 8.51 27.89
N LEU A 227 -5.28 7.37 27.22
CA LEU A 227 -4.15 6.47 27.48
C LEU A 227 -2.83 7.17 27.19
N CYS A 228 -2.72 7.87 26.05
CA CYS A 228 -1.50 8.59 25.69
C CYS A 228 -1.20 9.74 26.67
N GLN A 229 -2.22 10.47 27.15
CA GLN A 229 -2.05 11.48 28.20
C GLN A 229 -1.62 10.87 29.53
N LYS A 230 -2.25 9.76 29.97
CA LYS A 230 -1.85 9.02 31.19
C LYS A 230 -0.40 8.56 31.12
N GLN A 231 0.04 8.15 29.94
CA GLN A 231 1.42 7.81 29.69
C GLN A 231 2.31 9.05 29.62
N GLY A 232 1.80 10.26 29.40
CA GLY A 232 2.60 11.48 29.26
C GLY A 232 3.28 11.57 27.89
N VAL A 233 2.56 11.15 26.85
CA VAL A 233 3.00 11.28 25.45
C VAL A 233 2.52 12.64 24.89
N TYR A 234 3.47 13.48 24.50
CA TYR A 234 3.21 14.83 23.97
C TYR A 234 3.83 15.09 22.59
N SER A 235 4.57 14.13 22.05
CA SER A 235 5.21 14.18 20.73
C SER A 235 5.10 12.84 20.04
N TYR A 236 5.11 12.81 18.71
CA TYR A 236 4.91 11.59 17.94
C TYR A 236 5.97 11.43 16.83
N PRO A 237 6.49 10.20 16.60
CA PRO A 237 6.26 9.01 17.42
C PRO A 237 6.97 9.10 18.79
N THR A 238 6.42 8.44 19.81
CA THR A 238 7.11 8.22 21.10
C THR A 238 7.24 6.73 21.34
N ILE A 239 8.48 6.23 21.41
CA ILE A 239 8.75 4.82 21.66
C ILE A 239 9.04 4.61 23.15
N ARG A 240 8.45 3.58 23.75
CA ARG A 240 8.70 3.17 25.14
C ARG A 240 9.05 1.70 25.25
N LEU A 241 10.03 1.41 26.11
CA LEU A 241 10.37 0.07 26.56
C LEU A 241 9.74 -0.16 27.94
N TYR A 242 9.02 -1.27 28.06
CA TYR A 242 8.51 -1.80 29.31
C TYR A 242 9.28 -3.10 29.58
N PRO A 243 10.33 -3.07 30.40
CA PRO A 243 11.16 -4.23 30.66
C PRO A 243 10.41 -5.30 31.47
N PRO A 244 10.97 -6.53 31.55
CA PRO A 244 10.52 -7.55 32.49
C PRO A 244 10.44 -6.99 33.93
N ASN A 245 9.48 -7.45 34.70
CA ASN A 245 9.38 -7.14 36.13
C ASN A 245 10.37 -8.02 36.89
N VAL A 246 11.64 -7.61 36.92
CA VAL A 246 12.67 -8.28 37.72
C VAL A 246 12.59 -7.74 39.15
N ASP A 247 12.10 -8.57 40.07
CA ASP A 247 12.05 -8.40 41.52
C ASP A 247 11.89 -6.95 42.05
N GLY A 248 10.64 -6.53 42.22
CA GLY A 248 10.26 -5.48 43.17
C GLY A 248 10.50 -4.01 42.77
N HIS A 249 11.12 -3.74 41.63
CA HIS A 249 11.27 -2.37 41.12
C HIS A 249 10.20 -2.04 40.09
N THR A 250 9.07 -1.53 40.57
CA THR A 250 8.05 -0.90 39.73
C THR A 250 8.58 0.47 39.28
N PHE A 251 8.96 0.60 38.01
CA PHE A 251 9.18 1.91 37.40
C PHE A 251 7.81 2.50 37.06
N MET A 252 7.29 3.33 37.97
CA MET A 252 6.11 4.18 37.75
C MET A 252 6.46 5.40 36.90
#